data_AF-A0A955YTV5-F1
#
_entry.id   AF-A0A955YTV5-F1
#
_cell.length_a   1.000
_cell.length_b   1.000
_cell.length_c   1.000
_cell.angle_alpha   90.00
_cell.angle_beta   90.00
_cell.angle_gamma   90.00
#
_symmetry.space_group_name_H-M   'P 1'
#
loop_
_entity.id
_entity.type
_entity.pdbx_description
1 polymer ?
#
loop_
_entity_poly.entity_id
_entity_poly.type
_entity_poly.pdbx_seq_one_letter_code
_entity_poly.pdbx_strand_id
1 'polypeptide(L)'
;MASMPLFDRIPEGGEPAAESVLTVGALNRSVRARLEDEWGDLWVEGELSDVSRPRSGHIYFTLNDPEAAAQVRGVLFRGDAVRIQ
;
A
#
# COMPACT_ATOMS: atom_id res chain seq x y z
N MET A 1 25.20 0.72 -23.05
CA MET A 1 24.38 1.62 -22.20
C MET A 1 24.30 0.97 -20.83
N ALA A 2 24.97 1.57 -19.84
CA ALA A 2 25.22 0.97 -18.54
C ALA A 2 23.91 0.83 -17.73
N SER A 3 23.50 -0.41 -17.46
CA SER A 3 22.54 -0.73 -16.41
C SER A 3 23.23 -0.49 -15.08
N MET A 4 22.87 0.59 -14.38
CA MET A 4 23.32 0.82 -13.02
C MET A 4 22.52 -0.10 -12.06
N PRO A 5 23.16 -0.98 -11.28
CA PRO A 5 22.49 -1.66 -10.17
C PRO A 5 22.29 -0.64 -9.04
N LEU A 6 21.07 -0.12 -8.94
CA LEU A 6 20.66 0.82 -7.88
C LEU A 6 20.86 0.24 -6.45
N PHE A 7 21.06 -1.06 -6.34
CA PHE A 7 21.16 -1.82 -5.08
C PHE A 7 22.60 -2.14 -4.64
N ASP A 8 23.63 -1.78 -5.41
CA ASP A 8 25.04 -2.03 -5.02
C ASP A 8 25.61 -0.95 -4.08
N ARG A 9 24.82 0.04 -3.67
CA ARG A 9 25.20 0.97 -2.59
C ARG A 9 24.83 0.38 -1.24
N ILE A 10 25.49 -0.72 -0.89
CA ILE A 10 25.67 -1.11 0.50
C ILE A 10 26.82 -0.23 1.04
N PRO A 11 26.66 0.49 2.15
CA PRO A 11 27.67 1.44 2.63
C PRO A 11 28.99 0.72 2.93
N GLU A 12 30.03 1.03 2.16
CA GLU A 12 31.41 0.70 2.52
C GLU A 12 31.86 1.67 3.63
N GLY A 13 31.77 1.23 4.87
CA GLY A 13 32.38 1.93 6.01
C GLY A 13 31.37 2.44 7.04
N GLY A 14 30.95 1.51 7.89
CA GLY A 14 30.09 1.75 9.05
C GLY A 14 29.13 0.58 9.15
N GLU A 15 29.52 -0.45 9.91
CA GLU A 15 28.68 -1.64 10.16
C GLU A 15 27.24 -1.18 10.48
N PRO A 16 26.25 -1.39 9.59
CA PRO A 16 24.88 -1.34 10.04
C PRO A 16 24.77 -2.51 11.01
N ALA A 17 24.59 -2.22 12.30
CA ALA A 17 24.49 -3.22 13.34
C ALA A 17 23.33 -4.17 13.04
N ALA A 18 23.58 -5.23 12.27
CA ALA A 18 22.62 -6.29 11.92
C ALA A 18 21.19 -5.81 11.64
N GLU A 19 20.99 -4.62 11.07
CA GLU A 19 19.65 -4.16 10.71
C GLU A 19 19.31 -4.80 9.38
N SER A 20 18.83 -6.04 9.49
CA SER A 20 18.50 -6.91 8.37
C SER A 20 17.59 -6.17 7.40
N VAL A 21 18.05 -5.96 6.17
CA VAL A 21 17.23 -5.39 5.11
C VAL A 21 15.97 -6.25 4.96
N LEU A 22 14.80 -5.65 5.20
CA LEU A 22 13.53 -6.36 5.10
C LEU A 22 13.17 -6.60 3.63
N THR A 23 12.78 -7.83 3.32
CA THR A 23 12.10 -8.10 2.05
C THR A 23 10.76 -7.38 2.03
N VAL A 24 10.28 -7.00 0.84
CA VAL A 24 8.95 -6.37 0.66
C VAL A 24 7.84 -7.21 1.31
N GLY A 25 7.92 -8.54 1.20
CA GLY A 25 6.98 -9.44 1.84
C GLY A 25 7.04 -9.43 3.37
N ALA A 26 8.25 -9.33 3.96
CA ALA A 26 8.40 -9.20 5.41
C ALA A 26 7.84 -7.87 5.92
N LEU A 27 8.10 -6.77 5.22
CA LEU A 27 7.54 -5.47 5.53
C LEU A 27 6.00 -5.49 5.47
N ASN A 28 5.42 -5.99 4.37
CA ASN A 28 3.96 -6.05 4.22
C ASN A 28 3.28 -6.91 5.29
N ARG A 29 3.88 -8.03 5.68
CA ARG A 29 3.36 -8.84 6.80
C ARG A 29 3.42 -8.08 8.12
N SER A 30 4.52 -7.38 8.40
CA SER A 30 4.68 -6.61 9.64
C SER A 30 3.67 -5.45 9.71
N VAL A 31 3.50 -4.72 8.60
CA VAL A 31 2.51 -3.63 8.50
C VAL A 31 1.11 -4.21 8.72
N ARG A 32 0.73 -5.25 7.98
CA ARG A 32 -0.58 -5.90 8.12
C ARG A 32 -0.87 -6.32 9.56
N ALA A 33 0.07 -7.00 10.22
CA ALA A 33 -0.12 -7.48 11.59
C ALA A 33 -0.39 -6.33 12.58
N ARG A 34 0.32 -5.20 12.43
CA ARG A 34 0.09 -4.02 13.28
C ARG A 34 -1.26 -3.36 13.02
N LEU A 35 -1.63 -3.20 11.74
CA LEU A 35 -2.92 -2.62 11.37
C LEU A 35 -4.10 -3.47 11.89
N GLU A 36 -4.00 -4.79 11.78
CA GLU A 36 -5.03 -5.73 12.24
C GLU A 36 -5.13 -5.76 13.78
N ASP A 37 -4.01 -5.66 14.50
CA ASP A 37 -3.98 -5.62 15.97
C ASP A 37 -4.55 -4.30 16.52
N GLU A 38 -4.28 -3.17 15.86
CA GLU A 38 -4.63 -1.85 16.37
C GLU A 38 -6.05 -1.39 16.00
N TRP A 39 -6.49 -1.63 14.76
CA TRP A 39 -7.68 -0.94 14.23
C TRP A 39 -8.83 -1.84 13.76
N GLY A 40 -8.62 -3.16 13.63
CA GLY A 40 -9.66 -4.09 13.20
C GLY A 40 -10.46 -3.59 11.99
N ASP A 41 -11.79 -3.64 12.07
CA ASP A 41 -12.67 -3.02 11.08
C ASP A 41 -12.87 -1.52 11.41
N LEU A 42 -12.57 -0.65 10.44
CA LEU A 42 -12.68 0.80 10.59
C LEU A 42 -13.45 1.44 9.43
N TRP A 43 -14.01 2.62 9.70
CA TRP A 43 -14.70 3.44 8.70
C TRP A 43 -13.88 4.69 8.41
N VAL A 44 -13.78 5.04 7.12
CA VAL A 44 -13.10 6.27 6.65
C VAL A 44 -14.04 6.99 5.71
N GLU A 45 -14.08 8.31 5.82
CA GLU A 45 -14.79 9.20 4.91
C GLU A 45 -13.79 9.94 4.02
N GLY A 46 -14.20 10.27 2.80
CA GLY A 46 -13.44 11.10 1.89
C GLY A 46 -14.05 11.14 0.49
N GLU A 47 -13.46 11.94 -0.39
CA GLU A 47 -13.89 12.07 -1.77
C GLU A 47 -13.22 11.02 -2.66
N LEU A 48 -14.01 10.31 -3.47
CA LEU A 48 -13.51 9.35 -4.44
C LEU A 48 -12.89 10.05 -5.66
N SER A 49 -11.65 9.70 -5.97
CA SER A 49 -10.98 10.05 -7.23
C SER A 49 -10.38 8.81 -7.91
N ASP A 50 -9.93 8.99 -9.15
CA ASP A 50 -9.23 7.97 -9.95
C ASP A 50 -9.91 6.58 -9.95
N VAL A 51 -11.24 6.58 -10.09
CA VAL A 51 -12.05 5.35 -10.04
C VAL A 51 -11.89 4.58 -11.36
N SER A 52 -11.36 3.37 -11.27
CA SER A 52 -11.15 2.47 -12.41
C SER A 52 -11.85 1.13 -12.22
N ARG A 53 -12.49 0.64 -13.29
CA ARG A 53 -13.21 -0.65 -13.31
C ARG A 53 -12.70 -1.55 -14.44
N PRO A 54 -11.53 -2.20 -14.28
CA PRO A 54 -10.97 -3.09 -15.29
C PRO A 54 -11.82 -4.36 -15.51
N ARG A 55 -11.50 -5.11 -16.58
CA ARG A 55 -12.18 -6.38 -16.92
C ARG A 55 -12.12 -7.47 -15.84
N SER A 56 -11.19 -7.39 -14.88
CA SER A 56 -11.13 -8.29 -13.72
C SER A 56 -12.37 -8.17 -12.83
N GLY A 57 -13.10 -7.05 -12.90
CA GLY A 57 -14.25 -6.75 -12.07
C GLY A 57 -13.91 -6.20 -10.68
N HIS A 58 -12.64 -5.91 -10.41
CA HIS A 58 -12.24 -5.12 -9.24
C HIS A 58 -12.48 -3.64 -9.51
N ILE A 59 -12.78 -2.88 -8.46
CA ILE A 59 -12.81 -1.41 -8.54
C ILE A 59 -11.61 -0.88 -7.78
N TYR A 60 -10.76 -0.13 -8.47
CA TYR A 60 -9.67 0.60 -7.85
C TYR A 60 -10.10 2.05 -7.71
N PHE A 61 -9.74 2.69 -6.61
CA PHE A 61 -10.07 4.09 -6.35
C PHE A 61 -9.08 4.71 -5.37
N THR A 62 -9.05 6.03 -5.32
CA THR A 62 -8.36 6.80 -4.27
C THR A 62 -9.41 7.54 -3.45
N LEU A 63 -9.29 7.48 -2.12
CA LEU A 63 -10.06 8.27 -1.18
C LEU A 63 -9.20 9.46 -0.74
N ASN A 64 -9.69 10.67 -0.95
CA ASN A 64 -8.99 11.92 -0.61
C ASN A 64 -9.68 12.58 0.57
N ASP A 65 -8.90 13.13 1.47
CA ASP A 65 -9.40 13.95 2.56
C ASP A 65 -9.66 15.38 2.04
N PRO A 66 -10.88 15.92 2.15
CA PRO A 66 -11.16 17.28 1.72
C PRO A 66 -10.60 18.35 2.68
N GLU A 67 -10.33 17.99 3.94
CA GLU A 67 -9.86 18.91 4.98
C GLU A 67 -8.33 18.89 5.14
N ALA A 68 -7.69 17.79 4.75
CA ALA A 68 -6.23 17.63 4.83
C ALA A 68 -5.61 17.13 3.52
N ALA A 69 -4.31 17.36 3.33
CA ALA A 69 -3.55 16.82 2.21
C ALA A 69 -3.23 15.31 2.42
N ALA A 70 -4.27 14.48 2.58
CA ALA A 70 -4.17 13.05 2.83
C ALA A 70 -4.95 12.24 1.78
N GLN A 71 -4.43 11.06 1.44
CA GLN A 71 -5.05 10.15 0.47
C GLN A 71 -4.77 8.68 0.81
N VAL A 72 -5.73 7.81 0.51
CA VAL A 72 -5.61 6.35 0.66
C VAL A 72 -6.06 5.68 -0.64
N ARG A 73 -5.27 4.73 -1.15
CA ARG A 73 -5.68 3.90 -2.29
C ARG A 73 -6.41 2.67 -1.81
N GLY A 74 -7.57 2.41 -2.41
CA GLY A 74 -8.44 1.30 -2.09
C GLY A 74 -8.68 0.37 -3.27
N VAL A 75 -9.02 -0.87 -2.95
CA VAL A 75 -9.58 -1.82 -3.92
C VAL A 75 -10.85 -2.41 -3.34
N LEU A 76 -11.93 -2.38 -4.12
CA LEU A 76 -13.11 -3.18 -3.88
C LEU A 76 -13.00 -4.44 -4.74
N PHE A 77 -12.84 -5.59 -4.09
CA PHE A 77 -12.71 -6.86 -4.79
C PHE A 77 -14.01 -7.23 -5.50
N ARG A 78 -13.92 -8.05 -6.54
CA ARG A 78 -15.04 -8.38 -7.45
C ARG A 78 -16.26 -8.88 -6.67
N GLY A 79 -16.05 -9.70 -5.65
CA GLY A 79 -17.13 -10.26 -4.85
C GLY A 79 -17.99 -9.18 -4.20
N ASP A 80 -17.37 -8.13 -3.68
CA ASP A 80 -18.05 -7.01 -3.04
C ASP A 80 -18.53 -5.97 -4.05
N ALA A 81 -17.74 -5.74 -5.11
CA ALA A 81 -18.10 -4.83 -6.19
C ALA A 81 -19.40 -5.21 -6.91
N VAL A 82 -19.70 -6.50 -7.04
CA VAL A 82 -20.96 -6.97 -7.65
C VAL A 82 -22.18 -6.70 -6.76
N ARG A 83 -22.00 -6.52 -5.44
CA ARG A 83 -23.11 -6.28 -4.49
C ARG A 83 -23.62 -4.84 -4.48
N ILE A 84 -22.82 -3.92 -5.02
CA ILE A 84 -23.15 -2.48 -5.07
C ILE A 84 -23.71 -2.04 -6.44
N GLN A 85 -23.98 -2.98 -7.36
CA GLN A 85 -24.53 -2.70 -8.70
C GLN A 85 -26.05 -2.88 -8.77
#